data_AF-F5L437-F1
#
_entry.id   AF-F5L437-F1
#
_cell.length_a   1.000
_cell.length_b   1.000
_cell.length_c   1.000
_cell.angle_alpha   90.00
_cell.angle_beta   90.00
_cell.angle_gamma   90.00
#
_symmetry.space_group_name_H-M   'P 1'
#
loop_
_entity.id
_entity.type
_entity.pdbx_description
1 polymer ?
#
loop_
_entity_poly.entity_id
_entity_poly.type
_entity_poly.pdbx_seq_one_letter_code
_entity_poly.pdbx_strand_id
1 'polypeptide(L)' 'MLVLGRREGEGIVIADTIKVKVIKQDGMLRLAIDAPKEIPVIRTEIYQEPDNLKERQQLFIESYTKGFSPNRGEK' A
#
# COMPACT_ATOMS: atom_id res chain seq x y z
N MET A 1 4.60 7.45 10.68
CA MET A 1 5.78 7.49 9.78
C MET A 1 7.00 7.15 10.62
N LEU A 2 7.78 6.14 10.22
CA LEU A 2 9.02 5.74 10.90
C LEU A 2 10.21 6.20 10.03
N VAL A 3 11.18 6.90 10.61
CA VAL A 3 12.33 7.47 9.88
C VAL A 3 13.61 6.83 10.40
N LEU A 4 14.40 6.25 9.50
CA LEU A 4 15.63 5.54 9.82
C LEU A 4 16.72 5.92 8.81
N GLY A 5 17.87 6.38 9.30
CA GLY A 5 19.07 6.49 8.48
C GLY A 5 19.67 5.10 8.27
N ARG A 6 19.98 4.72 7.02
CA ARG A 6 20.58 3.44 6.63
C ARG A 6 21.83 3.67 5.78
N ARG A 7 22.86 2.85 6.01
CA ARG A 7 24.09 2.78 5.19
C ARG A 7 23.98 1.65 4.16
N GLU A 8 24.90 1.63 3.19
CA GLU A 8 25.04 0.51 2.26
C GLU A 8 25.17 -0.82 3.03
N GLY A 9 24.41 -1.83 2.60
CA GLY A 9 24.34 -3.15 3.23
C GLY A 9 23.34 -3.26 4.37
N GLU A 10 22.84 -2.14 4.90
CA GLU A 10 21.80 -2.14 5.93
C GLU A 10 20.40 -2.22 5.31
N GLY A 11 19.44 -2.68 6.11
CA GLY A 11 18.06 -2.84 5.66
C GLY A 11 17.04 -2.81 6.78
N ILE A 12 15.79 -3.02 6.39
CA ILE A 12 14.62 -3.15 7.25
C ILE A 12 13.79 -4.35 6.80
N VAL A 13 13.03 -4.91 7.74
CA VAL A 13 12.05 -5.97 7.47
C VAL A 13 10.67 -5.44 7.83
N ILE A 14 9.69 -5.64 6.94
CA ILE A 14 8.29 -5.24 7.10
C ILE A 14 7.45 -6.52 7.11
N ALA A 15 6.61 -6.68 8.15
CA ALA A 15 5.70 -7.82 8.30
C ALA A 15 6.38 -9.19 8.10
N ASP A 16 7.64 -9.31 8.55
CA ASP A 16 8.48 -10.52 8.50
C ASP A 16 8.74 -11.13 7.11
N THR A 17 8.20 -10.54 6.05
CA THR A 17 8.15 -11.10 4.71
C THR A 17 8.81 -10.19 3.67
N ILE A 18 8.70 -8.87 3.85
CA ILE A 18 9.26 -7.89 2.92
C ILE A 18 10.59 -7.39 3.47
N LYS A 19 11.68 -7.58 2.73
CA LYS A 19 13.02 -7.10 3.09
C LYS A 19 13.42 -5.96 2.16
N VAL A 20 13.76 -4.82 2.75
CA VAL A 20 14.28 -3.66 2.01
C VAL A 20 15.74 -3.46 2.40
N LYS A 21 16.64 -3.43 1.42
CA LYS A 21 18.08 -3.21 1.64
C LYS A 21 18.57 -2.01 0.85
N VAL A 22 19.46 -1.23 1.45
CA VAL A 22 20.20 -0.19 0.75
C VAL A 22 21.40 -0.84 0.08
N ILE A 23 21.49 -0.71 -1.24
CA ILE A 23 22.62 -1.19 -2.03
C ILE A 23 23.27 0.00 -2.73
N LYS A 24 24.57 -0.11 -3.01
CA LYS A 24 25.27 0.86 -3.86
C LYS A 24 25.52 0.23 -5.22
N GLN A 25 25.10 0.92 -6.26
CA GLN A 25 25.33 0.51 -7.64
C GLN A 25 25.61 1.75 -8.48
N ASP A 26 26.69 1.72 -9.25
CA ASP A 26 27.13 2.83 -10.11
C ASP A 26 27.34 4.15 -9.34
N GLY A 27 27.83 4.06 -8.10
CA GLY A 27 28.03 5.22 -7.23
C GLY A 27 26.75 5.79 -6.60
N MET A 28 25.58 5.26 -6.96
CA MET A 28 24.28 5.69 -6.43
C MET A 28 23.74 4.69 -5.41
N LEU A 29 23.06 5.22 -4.39
CA LEU A 29 22.29 4.38 -3.46
C LEU A 29 20.97 3.98 -4.12
N ARG A 30 20.65 2.70 -4.05
CA ARG A 30 19.40 2.10 -4.53
C ARG A 30 18.74 1.31 -3.40
N LEU A 31 17.44 1.10 -3.54
CA LEU A 31 16.66 0.24 -2.66
C LEU A 31 16.42 -1.10 -3.37
N ALA A 32 16.94 -2.19 -2.80
CA ALA A 32 16.57 -3.54 -3.17
C ALA A 32 15.37 -3.96 -2.32
N ILE A 33 14.28 -4.38 -2.97
CA ILE A 33 13.07 -4.84 -2.29
C ILE A 33 12.85 -6.30 -2.67
N ASP A 34 12.89 -7.16 -1.65
CA ASP A 34 12.53 -8.58 -1.75
C ASP A 34 11.19 -8.76 -1.06
N ALA A 35 10.18 -9.18 -1.82
CA ALA A 35 8.81 -9.34 -1.37
C ALA A 35 8.18 -10.59 -2.01
N PRO A 36 7.23 -11.23 -1.32
CA PRO A 36 6.42 -12.30 -1.90
C PRO A 36 5.72 -11.86 -3.20
N LYS A 37 5.53 -12.79 -4.15
CA LYS A 37 5.00 -12.50 -5.49
C LYS A 37 3.56 -11.99 -5.47
N GLU A 38 2.82 -12.37 -4.44
CA GLU A 38 1.46 -11.96 -4.16
C GLU A 38 1.34 -10.49 -3.72
N ILE A 39 2.44 -9.86 -3.29
CA ILE A 39 2.47 -8.47 -2.84
C ILE A 39 3.14 -7.59 -3.93
N PRO A 40 2.38 -6.73 -4.64
CA PRO A 40 2.93 -5.89 -5.68
C PRO A 40 3.81 -4.78 -5.08
N VAL A 41 4.99 -4.58 -5.66
CA VAL A 41 5.90 -3.48 -5.33
C VAL A 41 5.84 -2.47 -6.46
N ILE A 42 5.21 -1.32 -6.20
CA ILE A 42 4.98 -0.27 -7.19
C ILE A 42 5.71 0.99 -6.73
N ARG A 43 6.35 1.69 -7.67
CA ARG A 43 6.99 2.97 -7.40
C ARG A 43 5.93 4.05 -7.19
N THR A 44 6.13 4.90 -6.18
CA THR A 44 5.11 5.88 -5.77
C THR A 44 4.69 6.82 -6.90
N GLU A 45 5.61 7.18 -7.79
CA GLU A 45 5.31 8.01 -8.96
C GLU A 45 4.38 7.31 -9.98
N ILE A 46 4.40 5.99 -10.05
CA ILE A 46 3.50 5.18 -10.90
C ILE A 46 2.18 4.92 -10.19
N TYR A 47 2.19 4.89 -8.85
CA TYR A 47 1.00 4.66 -8.05
C TYR A 47 -0.05 5.78 -8.15
N GLN A 48 0.22 6.86 -8.91
CA GLN A 48 -0.64 8.02 -9.10
C GLN A 48 -1.98 7.78 -9.83
N GLU A 49 -2.40 6.53 -10.07
CA GLU A 49 -3.80 6.22 -10.40
C GLU A 49 -4.55 5.52 -9.26
N PRO A 50 -4.77 6.16 -8.10
CA PRO A 50 -5.75 5.71 -7.11
C PRO A 50 -7.19 6.14 -7.45
N ASP A 51 -7.42 6.92 -8.52
CA ASP A 51 -8.73 7.53 -8.81
C ASP A 51 -9.83 6.50 -9.05
N ASN A 52 -9.52 5.32 -9.60
CA ASN A 52 -10.52 4.25 -9.76
C ASN A 52 -10.73 3.39 -8.51
N LEU A 53 -9.87 3.44 -7.49
CA LEU A 53 -10.01 2.56 -6.32
C LEU A 53 -10.82 3.17 -5.19
N LYS A 54 -10.75 4.50 -5.02
CA LYS A 54 -11.55 5.22 -4.01
C LYS A 54 -12.99 5.38 -4.47
N GLU A 55 -13.22 5.77 -5.72
CA GLU A 55 -14.57 5.86 -6.29
C GLU A 55 -15.25 4.50 -6.35
N ARG A 56 -14.56 3.41 -6.75
CA ARG A 56 -15.17 2.06 -6.74
C ARG A 56 -15.49 1.56 -5.34
N GLN A 57 -14.65 1.83 -4.34
CA GLN A 57 -14.97 1.47 -2.95
C GLN A 57 -16.15 2.30 -2.40
N GLN A 58 -16.20 3.59 -2.71
CA GLN A 58 -17.30 4.46 -2.31
C GLN A 58 -18.62 4.06 -2.98
N LEU A 59 -18.61 3.80 -4.29
CA LEU A 59 -19.77 3.33 -5.07
C LEU A 59 -20.24 1.93 -4.61
N PHE A 60 -19.31 1.04 -4.27
CA PHE A 60 -19.62 -0.27 -3.69
C PHE A 60 -20.36 -0.10 -2.37
N ILE A 61 -19.85 0.71 -1.43
CA ILE A 61 -20.48 0.98 -0.13
C ILE A 61 -21.86 1.65 -0.27
N GLU A 62 -22.00 2.61 -1.20
CA GLU A 62 -23.28 3.28 -1.47
C GLU A 62 -24.35 2.34 -2.06
N SER A 63 -23.94 1.33 -2.84
CA SER A 63 -24.86 0.35 -3.40
C SER A 63 -25.50 -0.56 -2.33
N TYR A 64 -24.77 -0.85 -1.24
CA TYR A 64 -25.30 -1.65 -0.12
C TYR A 64 -26.11 -0.83 0.89
N THR A 65 -25.90 0.49 0.95
CA THR A 65 -26.55 1.36 1.94
C THR A 65 -27.84 2.01 1.44
N LYS A 66 -28.00 2.21 0.12
CA LYS A 66 -29.26 2.74 -0.45
C LYS A 66 -30.47 1.79 -0.37
N GLY A 67 -30.26 0.52 -0.01
CA GLY A 67 -31.33 -0.46 0.20
C GLY A 67 -31.83 -0.57 1.65
N PHE A 68 -31.12 0.03 2.62
CA PHE A 68 -31.49 -0.01 4.02
C PHE A 68 -32.17 1.32 4.39
N SER A 69 -33.50 1.37 4.29
CA SER A 69 -34.30 2.40 4.94
C SER A 69 -34.64 1.88 6.35
N PRO A 70 -33.96 2.32 7.42
CA PRO A 70 -34.34 1.93 8.76
C PRO A 70 -35.47 2.85 9.19
N ASN A 71 -36.67 2.62 8.67
CA ASN A 71 -37.88 3.13 9.29
C ASN A 71 -39.09 2.31 8.85
N ARG A 72 -39.37 1.27 9.62
CA ARG A 72 -40.75 0.91 9.90
C ARG A 72 -40.79 0.28 11.28
N GLY A 73 -41.39 1.01 12.21
CA GLY A 73 -41.44 0.64 13.61
C GLY A 73 -42.16 -0.69 13.84
N GLU A 74 -41.76 -1.34 14.92
CA GLU A 74 -42.58 -2.35 15.58
C GLU A 74 -42.71 -1.94 17.05
N LYS A 75 -43.92 -1.44 17.33
CA LYS A 75 -44.68 -1.33 18.58
C LYS A 75 -43.93 -1.06 19.90
#